data_AF-A0AAP0H173-F1
#
_entry.id   AF-A0AAP0H173-F1
#
_cell.length_a   1.000
_cell.length_b   1.000
_cell.length_c   1.000
_cell.angle_alpha   90.00
_cell.angle_beta   90.00
_cell.angle_gamma   90.00
#
_symmetry.space_group_name_H-M   'P 1'
#
loop_
_entity.id
_entity.type
_entity.pdbx_description
1 polymer ?
#
loop_
_entity_poly.entity_id
_entity_poly.type
_entity_poly.pdbx_seq_one_letter_code
_entity_poly.pdbx_strand_id
1 'polypeptide(L)'
;MSILSFKFPLFSRSDAPTIHTPICAPTRATRTRRRTLVVANGISGRSARYKGTLMREKKLTELIEVKVAEATQVCEGNRDSDECKVAWDEVEEVSQAKADLRRKLDENKDPLQSFCEEHPETDECRIYED
;
A
#
# COMPACT_ATOMS: atom_id res chain seq x y z
N MET A 1 46.50 19.18 -1.75
CA MET A 1 46.28 17.74 -1.53
C MET A 1 46.31 17.51 -0.03
N SER A 2 45.14 17.41 0.63
CA SER A 2 45.04 16.89 2.00
C SER A 2 43.76 16.08 2.09
N ILE A 3 43.92 14.76 2.08
CA ILE A 3 42.84 13.79 2.24
C ILE A 3 42.62 13.65 3.75
N LEU A 4 41.49 14.12 4.27
CA LEU A 4 41.07 13.84 5.63
C LEU A 4 40.42 12.44 5.64
N SER A 5 41.17 11.46 6.13
CA SER A 5 40.67 10.12 6.43
C SER A 5 39.68 10.19 7.60
N PHE A 6 38.39 10.17 7.30
CA PHE A 6 37.35 9.94 8.31
C PHE A 6 37.33 8.45 8.67
N LYS A 7 37.81 8.14 9.87
CA LYS A 7 37.81 6.80 10.46
C LYS A 7 36.45 6.56 11.09
N PHE A 8 35.57 5.85 10.39
CA PHE A 8 34.30 5.38 10.93
C PHE A 8 34.57 4.35 12.06
N PRO A 9 34.04 4.54 13.28
CA PRO A 9 34.10 3.52 14.30
C PRO A 9 33.18 2.36 13.95
N LEU A 10 33.75 1.17 14.06
CA LEU A 10 33.14 -0.13 13.87
C LEU A 10 31.95 -0.33 14.82
N PHE A 11 30.81 -0.65 14.21
CA PHE A 11 29.73 -1.52 14.69
C PHE A 11 29.98 -2.23 16.04
N SER A 12 29.19 -1.89 17.07
CA SER A 12 29.05 -2.71 18.27
C SER A 12 27.57 -3.11 18.42
N ARG A 13 27.32 -4.40 18.25
CA ARG A 13 26.01 -5.05 18.26
C ARG A 13 25.87 -5.80 19.59
N SER A 14 25.09 -5.25 20.51
CA SER A 14 24.70 -5.83 21.81
C SER A 14 23.35 -5.20 22.17
N ASP A 15 22.27 -5.85 22.57
CA ASP A 15 21.91 -7.24 22.81
C ASP A 15 20.41 -7.35 22.53
N ALA A 16 19.95 -8.39 21.84
CA ALA A 16 18.52 -8.64 21.62
C ALA A 16 17.99 -9.56 22.73
N PRO A 17 16.92 -9.19 23.46
CA PRO A 17 16.31 -10.10 24.43
C PRO A 17 15.63 -11.26 23.71
N THR A 18 16.03 -12.49 24.06
CA THR A 18 15.44 -13.72 23.55
C THR A 18 14.08 -13.93 24.21
N ILE A 19 13.00 -13.57 23.50
CA ILE A 19 11.64 -13.92 23.90
C ILE A 19 11.41 -15.38 23.51
N HIS A 20 11.42 -16.27 24.51
CA HIS A 20 10.94 -17.65 24.35
C HIS A 20 9.45 -17.61 24.01
N THR A 21 9.12 -17.83 22.75
CA THR A 21 7.74 -18.06 22.31
C THR A 21 7.39 -19.52 22.54
N PRO A 22 6.27 -19.85 23.19
CA PRO A 22 5.80 -21.23 23.25
C PRO A 22 5.33 -21.64 21.85
N ILE A 23 5.92 -22.74 21.35
CA ILE A 23 5.58 -23.41 20.10
C ILE A 23 4.09 -23.81 20.16
N CYS A 24 3.23 -23.05 19.48
CA CYS A 24 1.84 -23.46 19.26
C CYS A 24 1.82 -24.41 18.06
N ALA A 25 1.72 -25.71 18.33
CA ALA A 25 1.62 -26.74 17.29
C ALA A 25 0.32 -26.55 16.48
N PRO A 26 0.35 -26.61 15.14
CA PRO A 26 -0.86 -26.52 14.34
C PRO A 26 -1.59 -27.87 14.37
N THR A 27 -2.72 -27.94 15.09
CA THR A 27 -3.68 -29.03 14.94
C THR A 27 -4.33 -28.93 13.57
N ARG A 28 -4.01 -29.87 12.67
CA ARG A 28 -4.56 -30.00 11.32
C ARG A 28 -6.04 -30.38 11.41
N ALA A 29 -6.94 -29.40 11.48
CA ALA A 29 -8.37 -29.61 11.32
C ALA A 29 -8.69 -29.75 9.82
N THR A 30 -9.04 -30.95 9.37
CA THR A 30 -9.57 -31.18 8.01
C THR A 30 -10.99 -30.61 7.94
N ARG A 31 -11.11 -29.34 7.53
CA ARG A 31 -12.41 -28.70 7.26
C ARG A 31 -12.92 -29.14 5.88
N THR A 32 -13.79 -30.14 5.85
CA THR A 32 -14.54 -30.51 4.64
C THR A 32 -15.41 -29.33 4.21
N ARG A 33 -14.95 -28.57 3.22
CA ARG A 33 -15.66 -27.41 2.68
C ARG A 33 -16.75 -27.91 1.74
N ARG A 34 -18.01 -27.99 2.22
CA ARG A 34 -19.18 -28.11 1.33
C ARG A 34 -19.15 -26.92 0.37
N ARG A 35 -18.94 -27.19 -0.92
CA ARG A 35 -19.06 -26.22 -2.01
C ARG A 35 -20.56 -26.02 -2.27
N THR A 36 -21.12 -24.93 -1.76
CA THR A 36 -22.39 -24.40 -2.29
C THR A 36 -22.08 -23.66 -3.58
N LEU A 37 -22.57 -24.21 -4.71
CA LEU A 37 -22.59 -23.54 -6.00
C LEU A 37 -23.60 -22.39 -5.93
N VAL A 38 -23.12 -21.15 -5.95
CA VAL A 38 -23.97 -19.96 -6.12
C VAL A 38 -23.99 -19.64 -7.60
N VAL A 39 -25.16 -19.78 -8.24
CA VAL A 39 -25.39 -19.34 -9.62
C VAL A 39 -25.34 -17.81 -9.65
N ALA A 40 -24.33 -17.26 -10.31
CA ALA A 40 -24.20 -15.83 -10.54
C ALA A 40 -24.87 -15.48 -11.88
N ASN A 41 -26.08 -14.92 -11.83
CA ASN A 41 -26.66 -14.25 -12.99
C ASN A 41 -25.94 -12.93 -13.22
N GLY A 42 -25.23 -12.84 -14.34
CA GLY A 42 -24.53 -11.64 -14.78
C GLY A 42 -25.48 -10.56 -15.27
N ILE A 43 -25.33 -9.35 -14.74
CA ILE A 43 -25.74 -8.12 -15.42
C ILE A 43 -24.52 -7.19 -15.39
N SER A 44 -24.09 -6.86 -16.60
CA SER A 44 -23.07 -5.92 -17.03
C SER A 44 -23.05 -4.58 -16.30
N GLY A 45 -21.84 -4.02 -16.15
CA GLY A 45 -21.64 -2.60 -16.37
C GLY A 45 -21.50 -1.71 -15.13
N ARG A 46 -20.65 -2.11 -14.18
CA ARG A 46 -19.84 -1.23 -13.34
C ARG A 46 -19.07 -2.15 -12.41
N SER A 47 -17.74 -2.15 -12.46
CA SER A 47 -16.93 -2.70 -11.38
C SER A 47 -17.33 -1.96 -10.11
N ALA A 48 -18.31 -2.50 -9.38
CA ALA A 48 -18.77 -1.94 -8.15
C ALA A 48 -17.56 -1.99 -7.22
N ARG A 49 -16.90 -0.82 -7.03
CA ARG A 49 -15.78 -0.68 -6.11
C ARG A 49 -16.24 -1.34 -4.81
N TYR A 50 -15.48 -2.31 -4.33
CA TYR A 50 -15.81 -3.05 -3.11
C TYR A 50 -16.16 -2.04 -2.01
N LYS A 51 -17.23 -2.28 -1.25
CA LYS A 51 -17.71 -1.30 -0.25
C LYS A 51 -16.58 -0.84 0.69
N GLY A 52 -15.67 -1.74 1.06
CA GLY A 52 -14.51 -1.40 1.89
C GLY A 52 -13.47 -0.50 1.20
N THR A 53 -13.23 -0.64 -0.10
CA THR A 53 -12.25 0.20 -0.82
C THR A 53 -12.76 1.63 -0.97
N LEU A 54 -14.07 1.78 -1.22
CA LEU A 54 -14.73 3.10 -1.27
C LEU A 54 -14.65 3.82 0.09
N MET A 55 -14.94 3.11 1.18
CA MET A 55 -14.86 3.69 2.53
C MET A 55 -13.44 4.13 2.88
N ARG A 56 -12.43 3.35 2.48
CA ARG A 56 -11.02 3.71 2.67
C ARG A 56 -10.65 4.97 1.89
N GLU A 57 -11.06 5.09 0.62
CA GLU A 57 -10.79 6.28 -0.19
C GLU A 57 -11.44 7.54 0.41
N LYS A 58 -12.68 7.42 0.90
CA LYS A 58 -13.37 8.52 1.60
C LYS A 58 -12.63 8.95 2.87
N LYS A 59 -12.26 7.98 3.73
CA LYS A 59 -11.52 8.26 4.96
C LYS A 59 -10.17 8.95 4.69
N LEU A 60 -9.44 8.52 3.67
CA LEU A 60 -8.18 9.17 3.28
C LEU A 60 -8.41 10.58 2.76
N THR A 61 -9.51 10.83 2.04
CA THR A 61 -9.84 12.17 1.56
C THR A 61 -10.15 13.13 2.72
N GLU A 62 -10.96 12.69 3.68
CA GLU A 62 -11.26 13.46 4.89
C GLU A 62 -9.99 13.73 5.72
N LEU A 63 -9.12 12.73 5.88
CA LEU A 63 -7.83 12.90 6.57
C LEU A 63 -6.93 13.94 5.88
N ILE A 64 -6.88 13.96 4.55
CA ILE A 64 -6.11 14.96 3.80
C ILE A 64 -6.66 16.36 4.07
N GLU A 65 -7.98 16.54 4.04
CA GLU A 65 -8.61 17.84 4.31
C GLU A 65 -8.28 18.34 5.74
N VAL A 66 -8.35 17.45 6.73
CA VAL A 66 -7.97 17.77 8.11
C VAL A 66 -6.49 18.14 8.22
N LYS A 67 -5.60 17.35 7.60
CA LYS A 67 -4.15 17.59 7.65
C LYS A 67 -3.73 18.86 6.91
N VAL A 68 -4.39 19.19 5.81
CA VAL A 68 -4.16 20.46 5.09
C VAL A 68 -4.56 21.65 5.95
N ALA A 69 -5.68 21.56 6.67
CA ALA A 69 -6.10 22.60 7.60
C ALA A 69 -5.10 22.77 8.76
N GLU A 70 -4.65 21.65 9.35
CA GLU A 70 -3.64 21.64 10.41
C GLU A 70 -2.31 22.25 9.92
N ALA A 71 -1.81 21.80 8.77
CA ALA A 71 -0.59 22.34 8.17
C ALA A 71 -0.71 23.83 7.86
N THR A 72 -1.87 24.27 7.34
CA THR A 72 -2.12 25.70 7.09
C THR A 72 -2.02 26.49 8.38
N GLN A 73 -2.66 26.02 9.46
CA GLN A 73 -2.65 26.68 10.76
C GLN A 73 -1.23 26.76 11.37
N VAL A 74 -0.44 25.68 11.27
CA VAL A 74 0.95 25.66 11.75
C VAL A 74 1.83 26.64 10.95
N CYS A 75 1.60 26.73 9.64
CA CYS A 75 2.38 27.57 8.73
C CYS A 75 1.98 29.05 8.72
N GLU A 76 0.87 29.46 9.37
CA GLU A 76 0.39 30.84 9.39
C GLU A 76 1.41 31.81 10.03
N GLY A 77 2.19 31.34 11.00
CA GLY A 77 3.21 32.15 11.67
C GLY A 77 4.51 32.30 10.88
N ASN A 78 5.04 31.18 10.37
CA ASN A 78 6.28 31.16 9.61
C ASN A 78 6.27 30.00 8.60
N ARG A 79 6.36 30.34 7.32
CA ARG A 79 6.31 29.37 6.22
C ARG A 79 7.59 28.54 6.07
N ASP A 80 8.71 29.04 6.58
CA ASP A 80 10.03 28.41 6.45
C ASP A 80 10.44 27.68 7.73
N SER A 81 9.58 27.66 8.75
CA SER A 81 9.84 26.92 9.98
C SER A 81 9.86 25.42 9.73
N ASP A 82 10.64 24.70 10.54
CA ASP A 82 10.75 23.25 10.39
C ASP A 82 9.44 22.56 10.77
N GLU A 83 8.65 23.14 11.67
CA GLU A 83 7.32 22.64 12.03
C GLU A 83 6.33 22.74 10.85
N CYS A 84 6.40 23.82 10.06
CA CYS A 84 5.58 23.98 8.86
C CYS A 84 5.93 22.92 7.81
N LYS A 85 7.23 22.64 7.60
CA LYS A 85 7.69 21.60 6.68
C LYS A 85 7.19 20.22 7.12
N VAL A 86 7.38 19.87 8.39
CA VAL A 86 6.92 18.60 8.95
C VAL A 86 5.40 18.43 8.81
N ALA A 87 4.62 19.49 9.05
CA ALA A 87 3.17 19.42 8.88
C ALA A 87 2.75 19.16 7.42
N TRP A 88 3.47 19.73 6.45
CA TRP A 88 3.26 19.44 5.03
C TRP A 88 3.78 18.06 4.60
N ASP A 89 4.85 17.56 5.22
CA ASP A 89 5.35 16.19 5.00
C ASP A 89 4.26 15.16 5.40
N GLU A 90 3.57 15.39 6.51
CA GLU A 90 2.43 14.52 6.91
C GLU A 90 1.28 14.54 5.88
N VAL A 91 0.98 15.70 5.28
CA VAL A 91 -0.02 15.81 4.20
C VAL A 91 0.43 15.00 2.97
N GLU A 92 1.73 15.05 2.65
CA GLU A 92 2.32 14.30 1.54
C GLU A 92 2.19 12.79 1.77
N GLU A 93 2.51 12.29 2.96
CA GLU A 93 2.38 10.87 3.31
C GLU A 93 0.94 10.35 3.17
N VAL A 94 -0.05 11.10 3.67
CA VAL A 94 -1.46 10.70 3.56
C VAL A 94 -1.93 10.73 2.10
N SER A 95 -1.47 11.73 1.34
CA SER A 95 -1.78 11.86 -0.09
C SER A 95 -1.17 10.72 -0.91
N GLN A 96 0.06 10.31 -0.57
CA GLN A 96 0.73 9.15 -1.16
C GLN A 96 -0.05 7.87 -0.86
N ALA A 97 -0.51 7.66 0.37
CA ALA A 97 -1.34 6.50 0.72
C ALA A 97 -2.64 6.44 -0.11
N LYS A 98 -3.26 7.59 -0.40
CA LYS A 98 -4.43 7.69 -1.29
C LYS A 98 -4.09 7.38 -2.74
N ALA A 99 -2.97 7.89 -3.25
CA ALA A 99 -2.50 7.60 -4.60
C ALA A 99 -2.20 6.11 -4.77
N ASP A 100 -1.54 5.48 -3.80
CA ASP A 100 -1.25 4.05 -3.77
C ASP A 100 -2.52 3.20 -3.77
N LEU A 101 -3.54 3.61 -2.99
CA LEU A 101 -4.83 2.95 -3.01
C LEU A 101 -5.44 3.01 -4.42
N ARG A 102 -5.43 4.18 -5.07
CA ARG A 102 -5.97 4.34 -6.42
C ARG A 102 -5.22 3.50 -7.44
N ARG A 103 -3.87 3.51 -7.41
CA ARG A 103 -3.03 2.71 -8.29
C ARG A 103 -3.36 1.21 -8.17
N LYS A 104 -3.41 0.68 -6.95
CA LYS A 104 -3.78 -0.74 -6.72
C LYS A 104 -5.18 -1.07 -7.22
N LEU A 105 -6.13 -0.15 -7.06
CA LEU A 105 -7.48 -0.36 -7.57
C LEU A 105 -7.56 -0.29 -9.09
N ASP A 106 -6.57 0.32 -9.74
CA ASP A 106 -6.53 0.52 -11.17
C ASP A 106 -5.75 -0.58 -11.89
N GLU A 107 -4.71 -1.14 -11.26
CA GLU A 107 -4.05 -2.39 -11.69
C GLU A 107 -5.05 -3.55 -11.80
N ASN A 108 -6.04 -3.61 -10.90
CA ASN A 108 -7.08 -4.64 -10.92
C ASN A 108 -8.26 -4.32 -11.87
N LYS A 109 -8.17 -3.27 -12.70
CA LYS A 109 -9.25 -2.91 -13.64
C LYS A 109 -9.23 -3.71 -14.92
N ASP A 110 -8.06 -4.17 -15.37
CA ASP A 110 -7.94 -4.94 -16.61
C ASP A 110 -7.87 -6.44 -16.30
N PRO A 111 -8.95 -7.20 -16.52
CA PRO A 111 -8.95 -8.64 -16.31
C PRO A 111 -7.97 -9.37 -17.25
N LEU A 112 -7.67 -8.78 -18.42
CA LEU A 112 -6.77 -9.40 -19.40
C LEU A 112 -5.31 -9.35 -18.92
N GLN A 113 -4.91 -8.29 -18.23
CA GLN A 113 -3.53 -8.15 -17.76
C GLN A 113 -3.11 -9.29 -16.82
N SER A 114 -3.94 -9.63 -15.82
CA SER A 114 -3.66 -10.78 -14.94
C SER A 114 -3.67 -12.12 -15.68
N PHE A 115 -4.47 -12.24 -16.74
CA PHE A 115 -4.51 -13.46 -17.56
C PHE A 115 -3.22 -13.61 -18.39
N CYS A 116 -2.74 -12.53 -18.98
CA CYS A 116 -1.51 -12.52 -19.76
C CYS A 116 -0.24 -12.72 -18.94
N GLU A 117 -0.24 -12.31 -17.67
CA GLU A 117 0.87 -12.59 -16.73
C GLU A 117 1.01 -14.09 -16.44
N GLU A 118 -0.10 -14.83 -16.37
CA GLU A 118 -0.11 -16.28 -16.10
C GLU A 118 0.01 -17.13 -17.39
N HIS A 119 -0.41 -16.57 -18.53
CA HIS A 119 -0.49 -17.26 -19.83
C HIS A 119 0.08 -16.44 -20.99
N PRO A 120 1.39 -16.13 -21.00
CA PRO A 120 2.02 -15.32 -22.05
C PRO A 120 2.02 -15.98 -23.44
N GLU A 121 1.83 -17.30 -23.50
CA GLU A 121 1.79 -18.09 -24.73
C GLU A 121 0.46 -18.03 -25.46
N THR A 122 -0.60 -17.53 -24.82
CA THR A 122 -1.93 -17.42 -25.40
C THR A 122 -1.97 -16.38 -26.52
N ASP A 123 -2.80 -16.62 -27.53
CA ASP A 123 -2.88 -15.75 -28.71
C ASP A 123 -3.35 -14.33 -28.34
N GLU A 124 -4.08 -14.19 -27.23
CA GLU A 124 -4.51 -12.91 -26.66
C GLU A 124 -3.36 -12.09 -26.05
N CYS A 125 -2.24 -12.73 -25.70
CA CYS A 125 -1.17 -12.15 -24.88
C CYS A 125 0.20 -12.20 -25.57
N ARG A 126 0.28 -12.79 -26.76
CA ARG A 126 1.52 -12.97 -27.51
C ARG A 126 1.99 -11.66 -28.12
N ILE A 127 3.06 -11.10 -27.55
CA ILE A 127 3.73 -9.88 -28.05
C ILE A 127 4.94 -10.31 -28.91
N TYR A 128 5.01 -9.82 -30.15
CA TYR A 128 6.18 -9.96 -31.01
C TYR A 128 7.01 -8.68 -30.93
N GLU A 129 8.31 -8.78 -30.67
CA GLU A 129 9.23 -7.64 -30.81
C GLU A 129 9.69 -7.55 -32.27
N ASP A 130 9.45 -6.39 -32.90
CA ASP A 130 9.87 -6.06 -34.28
C ASP A 130 11.35 -5.68 -34.37
#